data_AF-A0AA88SZG7-F1
#
_entry.id   AF-A0AA88SZG7-F1
#
_cell.length_a   1.000
_cell.length_b   1.000
_cell.length_c   1.000
_cell.angle_alpha   90.00
_cell.angle_beta   90.00
_cell.angle_gamma   90.00
#
_symmetry.space_group_name_H-M   'P 1'
#
loop_
_entity.id
_entity.type
_entity.pdbx_description
1 polymer ?
#
loop_
_entity_poly.entity_id
_entity_poly.type
_entity_poly.pdbx_seq_one_letter_code
_entity_poly.pdbx_strand_id
1 'polypeptide(L)'
;MFFNSSSPVPSESLVLSVIQTLLSARLTNLTDSVKVLNFTYEKTSDTRYGVKFTFQISNISMSQNPELWNDTYNTVESIINNALNTLLNKAGAEPFNPQSSFFTISGTQVIGDMLYNCQVGDTKTPASFLNDISPVLGNVLIYIRLVFKNLTKVPSEADVLNAANALLDAKIRRARDLVTQKLSDPVSIQDVTYQKIDNNSYIISFGFQISNVTISKDTQLRNGTYSLIQNTINSLLNNILNVKNAPVFVFPQANYTFNGTEIVANSEYVFVEGDTKWTPSGFLYAVLNISGLSTLTTPAAQTDPTVHVVLRPTVQAQNTTTVGNSAWILGIIIPCSIVIILIPCWILLCCLLCGCCAGLRRRYNRRRSYNVQYATRNGLF
;
A
#
# COMPACT_ATOMS: atom_id res chain seq x y z
N MET A 1 18.76 17.03 -10.37
CA MET A 1 19.23 16.03 -9.38
C MET A 1 18.40 14.78 -9.53
N PHE A 2 19.03 13.60 -9.58
CA PHE A 2 18.36 12.29 -9.67
C PHE A 2 18.63 11.48 -8.40
N PHE A 3 17.57 10.95 -7.82
CA PHE A 3 17.60 10.17 -6.59
C PHE A 3 17.28 8.70 -6.91
N ASN A 4 18.16 7.81 -6.48
CA ASN A 4 18.04 6.36 -6.67
C ASN A 4 17.64 5.65 -5.37
N SER A 5 16.88 4.56 -5.49
CA SER A 5 16.55 3.62 -4.41
C SER A 5 15.58 4.14 -3.34
N SER A 6 14.70 5.08 -3.70
CA SER A 6 13.61 5.50 -2.80
C SER A 6 12.40 4.58 -2.97
N SER A 7 12.11 3.73 -1.98
CA SER A 7 10.91 2.87 -2.01
C SER A 7 10.16 2.96 -0.67
N PRO A 8 8.92 3.48 -0.66
CA PRO A 8 8.22 4.10 -1.79
C PRO A 8 8.88 5.43 -2.22
N VAL A 9 8.79 5.79 -3.51
CA VAL A 9 9.17 7.13 -4.00
C VAL A 9 8.21 8.18 -3.40
N PRO A 10 8.70 9.32 -2.87
CA PRO A 10 7.85 10.38 -2.32
C PRO A 10 6.95 11.03 -3.39
N SER A 11 5.79 11.62 -3.03
CA SER A 11 4.97 12.29 -4.03
C SER A 11 5.57 13.63 -4.41
N GLU A 12 5.14 14.10 -5.58
CA GLU A 12 5.38 15.46 -6.03
C GLU A 12 5.00 16.50 -4.97
N SER A 13 3.80 16.39 -4.38
CA SER A 13 3.32 17.36 -3.40
C SER A 13 4.21 17.43 -2.15
N LEU A 14 4.67 16.29 -1.64
CA LEU A 14 5.61 16.24 -0.52
C LEU A 14 6.94 16.88 -0.92
N VAL A 15 7.54 16.45 -2.03
CA VAL A 15 8.85 16.95 -2.48
C VAL A 15 8.82 18.46 -2.68
N LEU A 16 7.81 18.98 -3.39
CA LEU A 16 7.68 20.41 -3.64
C LEU A 16 7.45 21.21 -2.35
N SER A 17 6.65 20.68 -1.41
CA SER A 17 6.42 21.34 -0.12
C SER A 17 7.69 21.44 0.75
N VAL A 18 8.52 20.39 0.75
CA VAL A 18 9.80 20.36 1.47
C VAL A 18 10.77 21.37 0.84
N ILE A 19 10.88 21.39 -0.49
CA ILE A 19 11.72 22.37 -1.19
C ILE A 19 11.26 23.80 -0.88
N GLN A 20 9.95 24.07 -0.93
CA GLN A 20 9.40 25.39 -0.62
C GLN A 20 9.70 25.81 0.82
N THR A 21 9.63 24.88 1.78
CA THR A 21 9.94 25.12 3.18
C THR A 21 11.43 25.43 3.36
N LEU A 22 12.31 24.64 2.75
CA LEU A 22 13.76 24.85 2.78
C LEU A 22 14.15 26.19 2.12
N LEU A 23 13.54 26.53 0.99
CA LEU A 23 13.70 27.83 0.35
C LEU A 23 13.30 28.96 1.29
N SER A 24 12.09 28.91 1.85
CA SER A 24 11.60 29.96 2.74
C SER A 24 12.48 30.12 3.99
N ALA A 25 13.01 29.03 4.53
CA ALA A 25 13.85 29.04 5.73
C ALA A 25 15.29 29.50 5.46
N ARG A 26 15.80 29.38 4.22
CA ARG A 26 17.23 29.55 3.91
C ARG A 26 17.52 30.53 2.78
N LEU A 27 16.50 31.20 2.24
CA LEU A 27 16.64 32.14 1.13
C LEU A 27 17.65 33.26 1.47
N THR A 28 17.64 33.77 2.70
CA THR A 28 18.56 34.80 3.18
C THR A 28 20.01 34.37 3.25
N ASN A 29 20.28 33.07 3.15
CA ASN A 29 21.64 32.52 3.17
C ASN A 29 22.20 32.35 1.75
N LEU A 30 21.40 32.59 0.71
CA LEU A 30 21.88 32.69 -0.66
C LEU A 30 22.45 34.08 -0.91
N THR A 31 23.47 34.16 -1.76
CA THR A 31 24.01 35.45 -2.21
C THR A 31 22.99 36.18 -3.08
N ASP A 32 22.95 37.52 -2.99
CA ASP A 32 22.03 38.39 -3.77
C ASP A 32 22.10 38.17 -5.30
N SER A 33 23.23 37.63 -5.78
CA SER A 33 23.46 37.29 -7.18
C SER A 33 22.73 36.04 -7.65
N VAL A 34 22.14 35.22 -6.76
CA VAL A 34 21.51 33.93 -7.09
C VAL A 34 20.01 33.97 -6.79
N LYS A 35 19.19 33.70 -7.81
CA LYS A 35 17.73 33.59 -7.68
C LYS A 35 17.26 32.21 -8.12
N VAL A 36 16.41 31.58 -7.31
CA VAL A 36 15.69 30.35 -7.69
C VAL A 36 14.43 30.75 -8.43
N LEU A 37 14.33 30.44 -9.71
CA LEU A 37 13.19 30.81 -10.56
C LEU A 37 12.06 29.78 -10.51
N ASN A 38 12.43 28.51 -10.56
CA ASN A 38 11.48 27.41 -10.61
C ASN A 38 12.12 26.13 -10.08
N PHE A 39 11.29 25.20 -9.61
CA PHE A 39 11.69 23.84 -9.33
C PHE A 39 10.55 22.88 -9.66
N THR A 40 10.89 21.73 -10.22
CA THR A 40 9.91 20.72 -10.65
C THR A 40 10.32 19.33 -10.20
N TYR A 41 9.32 18.45 -10.12
CA TYR A 41 9.49 17.04 -9.76
C TYR A 41 9.19 16.16 -10.98
N GLU A 42 9.90 15.04 -11.10
CA GLU A 42 9.66 14.02 -12.12
C GLU A 42 9.85 12.62 -11.55
N LYS A 43 8.82 11.77 -11.57
CA LYS A 43 8.97 10.34 -11.24
C LYS A 43 9.49 9.59 -12.46
N THR A 44 10.66 8.95 -12.34
CA THR A 44 11.27 8.19 -13.45
C THR A 44 11.04 6.68 -13.33
N SER A 45 10.88 6.15 -12.11
CA SER A 45 10.46 4.76 -11.85
C SER A 45 9.83 4.63 -10.46
N ASP A 46 9.43 3.41 -10.08
CA ASP A 46 8.96 3.11 -8.72
C ASP A 46 10.05 3.19 -7.63
N THR A 47 11.30 3.41 -8.02
CA THR A 47 12.44 3.54 -7.12
C THR A 47 13.30 4.78 -7.38
N ARG A 48 12.90 5.63 -8.35
CA ARG A 48 13.69 6.77 -8.81
C ARG A 48 12.83 7.99 -9.11
N TYR A 49 13.36 9.16 -8.77
CA TYR A 49 12.75 10.44 -9.10
C TYR A 49 13.83 11.51 -9.33
N GLY A 50 13.44 12.58 -10.01
CA GLY A 50 14.25 13.75 -10.31
C GLY A 50 13.66 15.01 -9.70
N VAL A 51 14.53 15.91 -9.28
CA VAL A 51 14.20 17.30 -8.94
C VAL A 51 15.03 18.21 -9.82
N LYS A 52 14.37 19.10 -10.57
CA LYS A 52 15.00 20.09 -11.42
C LYS A 52 14.89 21.45 -10.75
N PHE A 53 16.01 22.16 -10.61
CA PHE A 53 16.04 23.55 -10.18
C PHE A 53 16.44 24.43 -11.37
N THR A 54 15.82 25.59 -11.48
CA THR A 54 16.20 26.62 -12.45
C THR A 54 16.68 27.83 -11.68
N PHE A 55 17.95 28.18 -11.87
CA PHE A 55 18.58 29.33 -11.25
C PHE A 55 18.77 30.45 -12.28
N GLN A 56 18.67 31.69 -11.81
CA GLN A 56 19.19 32.86 -12.49
C GLN A 56 20.35 33.41 -11.67
N ILE A 57 21.48 33.62 -12.32
CA ILE A 57 22.69 34.15 -11.69
C ILE A 57 23.01 35.49 -12.35
N SER A 58 23.32 36.47 -11.53
CA SER A 58 23.70 37.82 -11.96
C SER A 58 25.17 38.08 -11.62
N ASN A 59 25.75 39.11 -12.24
CA ASN A 59 27.12 39.58 -11.98
C ASN A 59 28.22 38.54 -12.27
N ILE A 60 28.05 37.73 -13.31
CA ILE A 60 29.11 36.85 -13.82
C ILE A 60 30.00 37.65 -14.76
N SER A 61 31.30 37.70 -14.44
CA SER A 61 32.32 38.25 -15.33
C SER A 61 32.65 37.23 -16.42
N MET A 62 32.56 37.65 -17.68
CA MET A 62 32.91 36.83 -18.83
C MET A 62 34.13 37.41 -19.54
N SER A 63 35.14 36.56 -19.77
CA SER A 63 36.29 36.95 -20.57
C SER A 63 35.93 37.02 -22.06
N GLN A 64 36.46 38.02 -22.75
CA GLN A 64 36.41 38.08 -24.21
C GLN A 64 37.36 37.05 -24.86
N ASN A 65 38.35 36.54 -24.13
CA ASN A 65 39.24 35.48 -24.61
C ASN A 65 38.56 34.11 -24.43
N PRO A 66 38.27 33.36 -25.51
CA PRO A 66 37.65 32.04 -25.44
C PRO A 66 38.43 31.01 -24.62
N GLU A 67 39.76 31.14 -24.55
CA GLU A 67 40.61 30.23 -23.77
C GLU A 67 40.34 30.32 -22.26
N LEU A 68 39.75 31.43 -21.80
CA LEU A 68 39.44 31.69 -20.38
C LEU A 68 37.97 31.41 -20.02
N TRP A 69 37.16 30.91 -20.97
CA TRP A 69 35.75 30.59 -20.69
C TRP A 69 35.59 29.48 -19.66
N ASN A 70 36.55 28.56 -19.59
CA ASN A 70 36.53 27.49 -18.60
C ASN A 70 36.54 28.03 -17.17
N ASP A 71 37.24 29.14 -16.91
CA ASP A 71 37.24 29.79 -15.59
C ASP A 71 35.86 30.37 -15.24
N THR A 72 35.16 30.91 -16.25
CA THR A 72 33.79 31.39 -16.09
C THR A 72 32.85 30.21 -15.78
N TYR A 73 32.98 29.09 -16.49
CA TYR A 73 32.19 27.88 -16.24
C TYR A 73 32.43 27.32 -14.85
N ASN A 74 33.68 27.21 -14.41
CA ASN A 74 34.05 26.77 -13.06
C ASN A 74 33.45 27.70 -11.99
N THR A 75 33.44 29.00 -12.24
CA THR A 75 32.84 29.99 -11.33
C THR A 75 31.33 29.79 -11.22
N VAL A 76 30.63 29.65 -12.35
CA VAL A 76 29.18 29.41 -12.38
C VAL A 76 28.82 28.09 -11.70
N GLU A 77 29.59 27.03 -11.97
CA GLU A 77 29.45 25.73 -11.31
C GLU A 77 29.56 25.85 -9.79
N SER A 78 30.59 26.52 -9.30
CA SER A 78 30.84 26.72 -7.87
C SER A 78 29.69 27.49 -7.20
N ILE A 79 29.18 28.54 -7.84
CA ILE A 79 28.06 29.34 -7.33
C ILE A 79 26.79 28.48 -7.19
N ILE A 80 26.43 27.71 -8.23
CA ILE A 80 25.24 26.85 -8.20
C ILE A 80 25.40 25.73 -7.18
N ASN A 81 26.57 25.11 -7.11
CA ASN A 81 26.83 24.03 -6.16
C ASN A 81 26.76 24.52 -4.70
N ASN A 82 27.30 25.72 -4.42
CA ASN A 82 27.21 26.35 -3.11
C ASN A 82 25.75 26.70 -2.74
N ALA A 83 24.98 27.21 -3.70
CA ALA A 83 23.57 27.51 -3.49
C ALA A 83 22.76 26.24 -3.16
N LEU A 84 22.96 25.16 -3.93
CA LEU A 84 22.29 23.87 -3.70
C LEU A 84 22.70 23.23 -2.36
N ASN A 85 23.98 23.29 -1.99
CA ASN A 85 24.44 22.78 -0.69
C ASN A 85 23.85 23.59 0.48
N THR A 86 23.80 24.92 0.35
CA THR A 86 23.16 25.79 1.35
C THR A 86 21.67 25.46 1.51
N LEU A 87 20.99 25.25 0.39
CA LEU A 87 19.56 25.01 0.35
C LEU A 87 19.17 23.62 0.86
N LEU A 88 19.87 22.59 0.40
CA LEU A 88 19.43 21.19 0.53
C LEU A 88 20.28 20.35 1.49
N ASN A 89 21.51 20.77 1.80
CA ASN A 89 22.39 20.05 2.71
C ASN A 89 22.25 20.54 4.16
N LYS A 90 22.78 19.78 5.12
CA LYS A 90 22.89 20.22 6.51
C LYS A 90 24.06 21.21 6.66
N ALA A 91 23.89 22.25 7.49
CA ALA A 91 24.97 23.19 7.77
C ALA A 91 26.20 22.47 8.35
N GLY A 92 27.38 22.77 7.81
CA GLY A 92 28.65 22.14 8.19
C GLY A 92 28.86 20.69 7.72
N ALA A 93 27.92 20.11 6.97
CA ALA A 93 28.13 18.81 6.34
C ALA A 93 29.08 18.90 5.15
N GLU A 94 29.72 17.78 4.79
CA GLU A 94 30.52 17.72 3.57
C GLU A 94 29.63 18.04 2.35
N PRO A 95 30.10 18.90 1.43
CA PRO A 95 29.32 19.28 0.26
C PRO A 95 29.19 18.11 -0.72
N PHE A 96 27.98 17.95 -1.28
CA PHE A 96 27.79 17.12 -2.46
C PHE A 96 28.18 17.91 -3.70
N ASN A 97 28.62 17.22 -4.76
CA ASN A 97 29.12 17.83 -5.99
C ASN A 97 28.34 17.31 -7.20
N PRO A 98 28.30 18.08 -8.31
CA PRO A 98 27.76 17.59 -9.57
C PRO A 98 28.57 16.39 -10.08
N GLN A 99 27.88 15.47 -10.72
CA GLN A 99 28.50 14.39 -11.49
C GLN A 99 29.08 14.92 -12.81
N SER A 100 28.38 15.88 -13.43
CA SER A 100 28.81 16.56 -14.63
C SER A 100 28.13 17.92 -14.75
N SER A 101 28.79 18.82 -15.47
CA SER A 101 28.29 20.13 -15.84
C SER A 101 28.56 20.38 -17.32
N PHE A 102 27.62 21.05 -17.99
CA PHE A 102 27.76 21.43 -19.38
C PHE A 102 27.30 22.87 -19.52
N PHE A 103 28.23 23.77 -19.82
CA PHE A 103 27.96 25.18 -20.01
C PHE A 103 28.38 25.64 -21.40
N THR A 104 27.65 26.62 -21.90
CA THR A 104 27.90 27.28 -23.18
C THR A 104 27.67 28.77 -23.03
N ILE A 105 28.45 29.57 -23.76
CA ILE A 105 28.21 31.00 -23.87
C ILE A 105 27.29 31.26 -25.05
N SER A 106 26.22 32.01 -24.80
CA SER A 106 25.27 32.48 -25.80
C SER A 106 25.15 33.99 -25.69
N GLY A 107 25.86 34.71 -26.57
CA GLY A 107 25.93 36.17 -26.52
C GLY A 107 26.52 36.66 -25.20
N THR A 108 25.69 37.29 -24.37
CA THR A 108 26.06 37.82 -23.04
C THR A 108 25.61 36.93 -21.88
N GLN A 109 25.26 35.68 -22.14
CA GLN A 109 24.76 34.76 -21.12
C GLN A 109 25.57 33.46 -21.10
N VAL A 110 25.72 32.89 -19.90
CA VAL A 110 26.15 31.51 -19.71
C VAL A 110 24.89 30.67 -19.49
N ILE A 111 24.69 29.67 -20.33
CA ILE A 111 23.55 28.74 -20.24
C ILE A 111 24.13 27.34 -20.11
N GLY A 112 23.57 26.54 -19.20
CA GLY A 112 24.02 25.18 -19.02
C GLY A 112 23.19 24.38 -18.04
N ASP A 113 23.57 23.10 -17.94
CA ASP A 113 22.93 22.11 -17.09
C ASP A 113 23.95 21.48 -16.15
N MET A 114 23.51 21.17 -14.93
CA MET A 114 24.30 20.44 -13.95
C MET A 114 23.55 19.18 -13.51
N LEU A 115 24.22 18.04 -13.64
CA LEU A 115 23.67 16.74 -13.27
C LEU A 115 24.22 16.31 -11.91
N TYR A 116 23.31 15.95 -11.01
CA TYR A 116 23.64 15.36 -9.71
C TYR A 116 22.96 14.01 -9.62
N ASN A 117 23.69 13.00 -9.16
CA ASN A 117 23.15 11.68 -8.86
C ASN A 117 23.34 11.40 -7.37
N CYS A 118 22.25 11.11 -6.67
CA CYS A 118 22.26 10.82 -5.24
C CYS A 118 21.75 9.39 -5.03
N GLN A 119 22.56 8.51 -4.45
CA GLN A 119 22.11 7.18 -4.05
C GLN A 119 21.82 7.13 -2.55
N VAL A 120 20.84 6.29 -2.17
CA VAL A 120 20.60 6.00 -0.76
C VAL A 120 21.83 5.32 -0.17
N GLY A 121 22.38 5.89 0.92
CA GLY A 121 23.59 5.41 1.59
C GLY A 121 24.86 6.19 1.25
N ASP A 122 24.82 7.08 0.25
CA ASP A 122 25.95 7.96 -0.04
C ASP A 122 26.17 8.98 1.08
N THR A 123 27.43 9.13 1.52
CA THR A 123 27.81 10.09 2.58
C THR A 123 27.72 11.54 2.13
N LYS A 124 27.74 11.79 0.81
CA LYS A 124 27.71 13.13 0.19
C LYS A 124 26.38 13.37 -0.52
N THR A 125 25.32 13.56 0.27
CA THR A 125 23.95 13.75 -0.23
C THR A 125 23.29 14.98 0.39
N PRO A 126 22.20 15.51 -0.22
CA PRO A 126 21.46 16.64 0.33
C PRO A 126 20.69 16.23 1.60
N ALA A 127 21.40 16.16 2.73
CA ALA A 127 20.91 15.52 3.95
C ALA A 127 19.67 16.19 4.53
N SER A 128 19.55 17.53 4.46
CA SER A 128 18.35 18.22 4.98
C SER A 128 17.12 17.87 4.15
N PHE A 129 17.25 17.92 2.83
CA PHE A 129 16.17 17.53 1.92
C PHE A 129 15.76 16.07 2.13
N LEU A 130 16.72 15.13 2.15
CA LEU A 130 16.43 13.70 2.29
C LEU A 130 15.76 13.38 3.62
N ASN A 131 16.23 13.94 4.74
CA ASN A 131 15.63 13.69 6.06
C ASN A 131 14.14 14.04 6.11
N ASP A 132 13.72 15.08 5.39
CA ASP A 132 12.32 15.55 5.40
C ASP A 132 11.41 14.71 4.51
N ILE A 133 11.94 14.04 3.49
CA ILE A 133 11.17 13.17 2.60
C ILE A 133 11.30 11.66 2.93
N SER A 134 12.30 11.26 3.72
CA SER A 134 12.52 9.87 4.08
C SER A 134 11.33 9.32 4.90
N PRO A 135 10.88 8.09 4.61
CA PRO A 135 9.86 7.44 5.41
C PRO A 135 10.35 7.25 6.85
N VAL A 136 9.41 7.26 7.78
CA VAL A 136 9.67 7.04 9.20
C VAL A 136 9.48 5.55 9.50
N LEU A 137 10.41 4.97 10.25
CA LEU A 137 10.21 3.67 10.89
C LEU A 137 9.35 3.89 12.13
N GLY A 138 8.18 3.26 12.15
CA GLY A 138 7.21 3.46 13.21
C GLY A 138 6.46 2.20 13.59
N ASN A 139 5.54 2.38 14.54
CA ASN A 139 4.66 1.31 15.00
C ASN A 139 3.25 1.51 14.45
N VAL A 140 2.49 0.42 14.34
CA VAL A 140 1.06 0.45 14.08
C VAL A 140 0.36 -0.12 15.30
N LEU A 141 -0.49 0.67 15.94
CA LEU A 141 -1.41 0.22 16.97
C LEU A 141 -2.77 -0.04 16.34
N ILE A 142 -3.30 -1.24 16.55
CA ILE A 142 -4.60 -1.67 16.04
C ILE A 142 -5.52 -1.86 17.24
N TYR A 143 -6.56 -1.05 17.32
CA TYR A 143 -7.62 -1.18 18.31
C TYR A 143 -8.87 -1.71 17.64
N ILE A 144 -9.32 -2.88 18.09
CA ILE A 144 -10.52 -3.54 17.58
C ILE A 144 -11.59 -3.47 18.66
N ARG A 145 -12.77 -2.94 18.32
CA ARG A 145 -13.95 -2.86 19.19
C ARG A 145 -15.08 -3.68 18.58
N LEU A 146 -15.51 -4.71 19.29
CA LEU A 146 -16.69 -5.50 18.95
C LEU A 146 -17.85 -5.03 19.82
N VAL A 147 -18.85 -4.42 19.20
CA VAL A 147 -20.00 -3.84 19.90
C VAL A 147 -21.19 -4.78 19.76
N PHE A 148 -21.73 -5.25 20.88
CA PHE A 148 -22.90 -6.11 20.92
C PHE A 148 -24.10 -5.29 21.38
N LYS A 149 -25.15 -5.21 20.56
CA LYS A 149 -26.37 -4.42 20.83
C LYS A 149 -27.63 -5.27 20.82
N ASN A 150 -28.71 -4.69 21.34
CA ASN A 150 -30.06 -5.28 21.41
C ASN A 150 -30.11 -6.61 22.17
N LEU A 151 -29.27 -6.74 23.18
CA LEU A 151 -29.17 -7.97 23.96
C LEU A 151 -30.39 -8.10 24.88
N THR A 152 -30.95 -9.29 24.94
CA THR A 152 -31.97 -9.65 25.94
C THR A 152 -31.36 -9.82 27.32
N LYS A 153 -30.08 -10.20 27.38
CA LYS A 153 -29.28 -10.31 28.60
C LYS A 153 -27.86 -9.82 28.32
N VAL A 154 -27.40 -8.83 29.09
CA VAL A 154 -25.99 -8.43 29.06
C VAL A 154 -25.18 -9.41 29.91
N PRO A 155 -24.15 -10.06 29.36
CA PRO A 155 -23.30 -10.99 30.10
C PRO A 155 -22.45 -10.26 31.15
N SER A 156 -22.03 -10.98 32.20
CA SER A 156 -21.09 -10.41 33.17
C SER A 156 -19.70 -10.27 32.56
N GLU A 157 -18.91 -9.32 33.07
CA GLU A 157 -17.51 -9.14 32.67
C GLU A 157 -16.70 -10.43 32.83
N ALA A 158 -16.85 -11.10 33.99
CA ALA A 158 -16.13 -12.33 34.28
C ALA A 158 -16.43 -13.43 33.26
N ASP A 159 -17.68 -13.60 32.84
CA ASP A 159 -18.06 -14.63 31.87
C ASP A 159 -17.43 -14.38 30.50
N VAL A 160 -17.46 -13.12 30.03
CA VAL A 160 -16.88 -12.73 28.74
C VAL A 160 -15.36 -12.88 28.75
N LEU A 161 -14.70 -12.40 29.81
CA LEU A 161 -13.25 -12.51 29.94
C LEU A 161 -12.80 -13.96 30.10
N ASN A 162 -13.56 -14.81 30.80
CA ASN A 162 -13.29 -16.24 30.87
C ASN A 162 -13.42 -16.93 29.51
N ALA A 163 -14.47 -16.61 28.74
CA ALA A 163 -14.63 -17.14 27.38
C ALA A 163 -13.48 -16.70 26.46
N ALA A 164 -13.08 -15.43 26.53
CA ALA A 164 -11.92 -14.91 25.82
C ALA A 164 -10.63 -15.65 26.20
N ASN A 165 -10.41 -15.82 27.51
CA ASN A 165 -9.24 -16.48 28.10
C ASN A 165 -9.22 -18.00 27.93
N ALA A 166 -10.33 -18.64 27.59
CA ALA A 166 -10.36 -20.06 27.25
C ALA A 166 -10.20 -20.30 25.73
N LEU A 167 -10.74 -19.42 24.89
CA LEU A 167 -11.04 -19.77 23.49
C LEU A 167 -10.30 -18.92 22.44
N LEU A 168 -9.57 -17.88 22.85
CA LEU A 168 -8.65 -17.18 21.95
C LEU A 168 -7.35 -17.98 21.77
N ASP A 169 -7.00 -18.28 20.52
CA ASP A 169 -5.80 -19.02 20.12
C ASP A 169 -4.53 -18.45 20.78
N ALA A 170 -3.65 -19.33 21.27
CA ALA A 170 -2.35 -18.95 21.83
C ALA A 170 -1.51 -18.09 20.86
N LYS A 171 -1.69 -18.25 19.55
CA LYS A 171 -1.07 -17.42 18.49
C LYS A 171 -1.59 -15.99 18.45
N ILE A 172 -2.80 -15.73 18.94
CA ILE A 172 -3.37 -14.38 19.06
C ILE A 172 -2.87 -13.74 20.37
N ARG A 173 -2.60 -14.53 21.42
CA ARG A 173 -2.09 -14.08 22.73
C ARG A 173 -0.57 -13.91 22.82
N ARG A 174 0.13 -13.60 21.71
CA ARG A 174 1.60 -13.53 21.61
C ARG A 174 2.28 -12.40 22.41
N ALA A 175 1.82 -12.07 23.61
CA ALA A 175 2.53 -11.18 24.54
C ALA A 175 3.67 -11.88 25.30
N ARG A 176 3.86 -13.21 25.18
CA ARG A 176 4.79 -13.96 26.05
C ARG A 176 5.96 -14.71 25.40
N ASP A 177 6.01 -14.84 24.08
CA ASP A 177 7.04 -15.67 23.43
C ASP A 177 7.85 -14.86 22.40
N LEU A 178 8.91 -14.22 22.88
CA LEU A 178 9.75 -13.24 22.15
C LEU A 178 10.70 -13.86 21.10
N VAL A 179 10.70 -15.19 20.91
CA VAL A 179 11.83 -15.88 20.27
C VAL A 179 11.70 -16.06 18.75
N THR A 180 10.51 -15.89 18.15
CA THR A 180 10.30 -16.16 16.70
C THR A 180 9.38 -15.16 15.98
N GLN A 181 9.41 -13.88 16.36
CA GLN A 181 8.56 -12.87 15.72
C GLN A 181 9.11 -12.47 14.34
N LYS A 182 8.31 -12.69 13.28
CA LYS A 182 8.51 -12.00 12.00
C LYS A 182 8.06 -10.55 12.16
N LEU A 183 8.86 -9.62 11.65
CA LEU A 183 8.64 -8.17 11.74
C LEU A 183 7.25 -7.70 11.29
N SER A 184 6.58 -8.49 10.43
CA SER A 184 5.28 -8.19 9.83
C SER A 184 4.08 -8.76 10.58
N ASP A 185 4.30 -9.61 11.58
CA ASP A 185 3.21 -10.29 12.29
C ASP A 185 2.75 -9.44 13.49
N PRO A 186 1.44 -9.17 13.62
CA PRO A 186 0.89 -8.42 14.75
C PRO A 186 1.06 -9.18 16.07
N VAL A 187 1.33 -8.44 17.14
CA VAL A 187 1.42 -8.94 18.52
C VAL A 187 0.38 -8.27 19.39
N SER A 188 -0.31 -9.05 20.23
CA SER A 188 -1.26 -8.51 21.20
C SER A 188 -0.51 -7.74 22.28
N ILE A 189 -0.90 -6.49 22.50
CA ILE A 189 -0.29 -5.58 23.50
C ILE A 189 -1.21 -5.27 24.67
N GLN A 190 -2.49 -5.61 24.55
CA GLN A 190 -3.47 -5.46 25.60
C GLN A 190 -4.22 -6.77 25.78
N ASP A 191 -4.56 -7.10 27.02
CA ASP A 191 -5.52 -8.17 27.30
C ASP A 191 -6.90 -7.79 26.78
N VAL A 192 -7.76 -8.78 26.64
CA VAL A 192 -9.15 -8.55 26.25
C VAL A 192 -9.85 -7.75 27.33
N THR A 193 -10.51 -6.67 26.96
CA THR A 193 -11.27 -5.83 27.90
C THR A 193 -12.75 -5.88 27.61
N TYR A 194 -13.55 -5.77 28.66
CA TYR A 194 -15.00 -5.70 28.61
C TYR A 194 -15.45 -4.31 29.08
N GLN A 195 -16.43 -3.73 28.39
CA GLN A 195 -17.09 -2.51 28.81
C GLN A 195 -18.60 -2.62 28.60
N LYS A 196 -19.37 -2.59 29.69
CA LYS A 196 -20.82 -2.39 29.58
C LYS A 196 -21.10 -0.96 29.16
N ILE A 197 -21.87 -0.76 28.08
CA ILE A 197 -22.19 0.57 27.55
C ILE A 197 -23.66 0.96 27.75
N ASP A 198 -24.56 0.00 27.89
CA ASP A 198 -25.97 0.24 28.24
C ASP A 198 -26.58 -1.01 28.91
N ASN A 199 -27.85 -0.95 29.29
CA ASN A 199 -28.61 -2.06 29.85
C ASN A 199 -28.72 -3.27 28.90
N ASN A 200 -28.62 -3.03 27.58
CA ASN A 200 -28.77 -4.05 26.54
C ASN A 200 -27.56 -4.08 25.58
N SER A 201 -26.40 -3.52 25.98
CA SER A 201 -25.21 -3.52 25.11
C SER A 201 -23.88 -3.47 25.88
N TYR A 202 -22.86 -4.08 25.27
CA TYR A 202 -21.49 -4.08 25.79
C TYR A 202 -20.48 -4.12 24.64
N ILE A 203 -19.22 -3.84 24.96
CA ILE A 203 -18.08 -3.84 24.03
C ILE A 203 -17.02 -4.83 24.53
N ILE A 204 -16.43 -5.57 23.59
CA ILE A 204 -15.18 -6.30 23.80
C ILE A 204 -14.09 -5.58 22.99
N SER A 205 -12.98 -5.22 23.61
CA SER A 205 -11.88 -4.54 22.93
C SER A 205 -10.57 -5.35 22.96
N PHE A 206 -9.82 -5.25 21.87
CA PHE A 206 -8.50 -5.85 21.68
C PHE A 206 -7.49 -4.79 21.22
N GLY A 207 -6.25 -4.90 21.68
CA GLY A 207 -5.14 -4.06 21.26
C GLY A 207 -3.99 -4.89 20.68
N PHE A 208 -3.58 -4.58 19.45
CA PHE A 208 -2.45 -5.20 18.77
C PHE A 208 -1.43 -4.17 18.32
N GLN A 209 -0.18 -4.58 18.18
CA GLN A 209 0.92 -3.78 17.65
C GLN A 209 1.64 -4.51 16.52
N ILE A 210 1.98 -3.76 15.47
CA ILE A 210 2.98 -4.16 14.47
C ILE A 210 4.16 -3.19 14.61
N SER A 211 5.35 -3.72 14.82
CA SER A 211 6.56 -2.91 15.00
C SER A 211 7.34 -2.75 13.70
N ASN A 212 8.15 -1.70 13.62
CA ASN A 212 9.08 -1.47 12.50
C ASN A 212 8.40 -1.41 11.12
N VAL A 213 7.25 -0.76 11.06
CA VAL A 213 6.55 -0.47 9.81
C VAL A 213 7.16 0.77 9.16
N THR A 214 7.52 0.65 7.89
CA THR A 214 7.94 1.80 7.08
C THR A 214 6.73 2.64 6.70
N ILE A 215 6.68 3.88 7.19
CA ILE A 215 5.54 4.80 7.03
C ILE A 215 6.01 6.02 6.24
N SER A 216 5.39 6.27 5.09
CA SER A 216 5.67 7.50 4.33
C SER A 216 5.29 8.74 5.14
N LYS A 217 6.15 9.76 5.14
CA LYS A 217 5.79 11.09 5.69
C LYS A 217 4.67 11.74 4.88
N ASP A 218 4.60 11.42 3.60
CA ASP A 218 3.52 11.85 2.72
C ASP A 218 2.24 11.05 2.95
N THR A 219 1.19 11.74 3.35
CA THR A 219 -0.16 11.19 3.53
C THR A 219 -0.71 10.53 2.27
N GLN A 220 -0.43 11.05 1.08
CA GLN A 220 -0.97 10.51 -0.18
C GLN A 220 -0.40 9.12 -0.52
N LEU A 221 0.80 8.82 -0.04
CA LEU A 221 1.49 7.56 -0.28
C LEU A 221 1.28 6.52 0.83
N ARG A 222 0.51 6.86 1.87
CA ARG A 222 0.18 5.92 2.94
C ARG A 222 -0.86 4.88 2.56
N ASN A 223 -1.53 5.04 1.42
CA ASN A 223 -2.59 4.12 0.98
C ASN A 223 -2.12 2.66 0.93
N GLY A 224 -0.87 2.41 0.50
CA GLY A 224 -0.28 1.07 0.54
C GLY A 224 -0.15 0.53 1.96
N THR A 225 0.41 1.33 2.89
CA THR A 225 0.52 0.97 4.31
C THR A 225 -0.85 0.75 4.95
N TYR A 226 -1.84 1.63 4.70
CA TYR A 226 -3.19 1.47 5.21
C TYR A 226 -3.89 0.23 4.65
N SER A 227 -3.65 -0.13 3.38
CA SER A 227 -4.19 -1.35 2.79
C SER A 227 -3.59 -2.60 3.44
N LEU A 228 -2.28 -2.59 3.72
CA LEU A 228 -1.63 -3.67 4.48
C LEU A 228 -2.22 -3.80 5.88
N ILE A 229 -2.39 -2.69 6.59
CA ILE A 229 -2.99 -2.68 7.94
C ILE A 229 -4.43 -3.21 7.88
N GLN A 230 -5.24 -2.79 6.90
CA GLN A 230 -6.61 -3.29 6.73
C GLN A 230 -6.62 -4.80 6.48
N ASN A 231 -5.73 -5.32 5.65
CA ASN A 231 -5.61 -6.76 5.41
C ASN A 231 -5.23 -7.51 6.69
N THR A 232 -4.35 -6.94 7.52
CA THR A 232 -4.02 -7.50 8.84
C THR A 232 -5.23 -7.50 9.77
N ILE A 233 -6.00 -6.41 9.83
CA ILE A 233 -7.24 -6.33 10.60
C ILE A 233 -8.24 -7.40 10.14
N ASN A 234 -8.45 -7.53 8.82
CA ASN A 234 -9.34 -8.54 8.26
C ASN A 234 -8.90 -9.95 8.65
N SER A 235 -7.60 -10.25 8.55
CA SER A 235 -7.05 -11.55 8.93
C SER A 235 -7.23 -11.84 10.43
N LEU A 236 -6.88 -10.88 11.30
CA LEU A 236 -7.04 -11.00 12.74
C LEU A 236 -8.50 -11.27 13.12
N LEU A 237 -9.42 -10.45 12.62
CA LEU A 237 -10.83 -10.58 12.96
C LEU A 237 -11.45 -11.88 12.43
N ASN A 238 -11.11 -12.34 11.22
CA ASN A 238 -11.56 -13.64 10.73
C ASN A 238 -11.02 -14.80 11.59
N ASN A 239 -9.77 -14.72 12.05
CA ASN A 239 -9.19 -15.73 12.94
C ASN A 239 -9.83 -15.72 14.33
N ILE A 240 -10.23 -14.56 14.85
CA ILE A 240 -10.89 -14.42 16.15
C ILE A 240 -12.35 -14.89 16.08
N LEU A 241 -13.07 -14.50 15.01
CA LEU A 241 -14.52 -14.60 14.94
C LEU A 241 -15.03 -15.84 14.20
N ASN A 242 -14.25 -16.42 13.30
CA ASN A 242 -14.67 -17.57 12.50
C ASN A 242 -13.89 -18.84 12.81
N VAL A 243 -14.50 -20.00 12.55
CA VAL A 243 -13.78 -21.28 12.48
C VAL A 243 -12.75 -21.26 11.35
N LYS A 244 -11.73 -22.11 11.46
CA LYS A 244 -10.70 -22.26 10.42
C LYS A 244 -11.34 -22.61 9.08
N ASN A 245 -10.85 -21.99 8.00
CA ASN A 245 -11.33 -22.17 6.61
C ASN A 245 -12.76 -21.70 6.33
N ALA A 246 -13.39 -20.94 7.25
CA ALA A 246 -14.64 -20.25 6.93
C ALA A 246 -14.45 -19.24 5.78
N PRO A 247 -15.54 -18.85 5.08
CA PRO A 247 -15.50 -17.76 4.11
C PRO A 247 -14.92 -16.49 4.74
N VAL A 248 -13.97 -15.86 4.05
CA VAL A 248 -13.31 -14.64 4.54
C VAL A 248 -14.27 -13.47 4.49
N PHE A 249 -14.52 -12.84 5.63
CA PHE A 249 -15.28 -11.60 5.73
C PHE A 249 -14.37 -10.38 5.59
N VAL A 250 -14.79 -9.39 4.79
CA VAL A 250 -14.08 -8.12 4.65
C VAL A 250 -14.72 -7.10 5.59
N PHE A 251 -13.97 -6.64 6.59
CA PHE A 251 -14.47 -5.68 7.56
C PHE A 251 -14.47 -4.26 6.99
N PRO A 252 -15.34 -3.37 7.50
CA PRO A 252 -15.29 -1.96 7.19
C PRO A 252 -13.89 -1.38 7.39
N GLN A 253 -13.58 -0.34 6.60
CA GLN A 253 -12.28 0.31 6.67
C GLN A 253 -12.07 0.92 8.06
N ALA A 254 -10.91 0.64 8.65
CA ALA A 254 -10.53 1.23 9.93
C ALA A 254 -10.28 2.74 9.78
N ASN A 255 -10.47 3.47 10.87
CA ASN A 255 -10.08 4.88 10.94
C ASN A 255 -8.60 4.99 11.31
N TYR A 256 -7.81 5.65 10.46
CA TYR A 256 -6.37 5.78 10.61
C TYR A 256 -5.98 7.18 11.07
N THR A 257 -5.15 7.25 12.11
CA THR A 257 -4.50 8.48 12.56
C THR A 257 -3.00 8.28 12.61
N PHE A 258 -2.23 9.34 12.38
CA PHE A 258 -0.76 9.28 12.39
C PHE A 258 -0.18 10.40 13.24
N ASN A 259 0.61 10.04 14.24
CA ASN A 259 1.16 10.95 15.24
C ASN A 259 2.67 11.22 15.06
N GLY A 260 3.20 11.03 13.85
CA GLY A 260 4.61 11.31 13.51
C GLY A 260 5.50 10.07 13.45
N THR A 261 5.32 9.12 14.36
CA THR A 261 6.06 7.84 14.39
C THR A 261 5.15 6.63 14.60
N GLU A 262 3.84 6.85 14.72
CA GLU A 262 2.89 5.80 15.03
C GLU A 262 1.61 5.99 14.22
N ILE A 263 1.09 4.90 13.65
CA ILE A 263 -0.25 4.84 13.07
C ILE A 263 -1.17 4.18 14.09
N VAL A 264 -2.27 4.83 14.43
CA VAL A 264 -3.36 4.22 15.19
C VAL A 264 -4.50 3.89 14.25
N ALA A 265 -4.86 2.60 14.17
CA ALA A 265 -5.94 2.07 13.37
C ALA A 265 -7.08 1.61 14.29
N ASN A 266 -8.20 2.32 14.24
CA ASN A 266 -9.40 2.00 15.02
C ASN A 266 -10.41 1.27 14.13
N SER A 267 -10.70 0.02 14.47
CA SER A 267 -11.71 -0.80 13.80
C SER A 267 -12.86 -1.06 14.76
N GLU A 268 -14.07 -0.73 14.33
CA GLU A 268 -15.28 -1.01 15.09
C GLU A 268 -16.22 -1.88 14.25
N TYR A 269 -16.73 -2.94 14.86
CA TYR A 269 -17.72 -3.80 14.25
C TYR A 269 -18.89 -4.02 15.21
N VAL A 270 -20.11 -3.86 14.70
CA VAL A 270 -21.35 -3.96 15.47
C VAL A 270 -22.04 -5.28 15.15
N PHE A 271 -22.20 -6.13 16.16
CA PHE A 271 -23.01 -7.33 16.11
C PHE A 271 -24.48 -6.99 16.35
N VAL A 272 -25.32 -7.49 15.45
CA VAL A 272 -26.77 -7.43 15.55
C VAL A 272 -27.29 -8.87 15.58
N GLU A 273 -28.33 -9.10 16.38
CA GLU A 273 -29.00 -10.39 16.48
C GLU A 273 -29.48 -10.88 15.11
N GLY A 274 -29.27 -12.18 14.83
CA GLY A 274 -29.68 -12.83 13.59
C GLY A 274 -28.70 -12.69 12.42
N ASP A 275 -27.49 -12.14 12.61
CA ASP A 275 -26.49 -12.06 11.54
C ASP A 275 -25.94 -13.45 11.19
N THR A 276 -26.22 -13.93 9.97
CA THR A 276 -25.80 -15.24 9.45
C THR A 276 -24.48 -15.21 8.68
N LYS A 277 -23.79 -14.06 8.66
CA LYS A 277 -22.51 -13.89 7.95
C LYS A 277 -21.34 -14.65 8.57
N TRP A 278 -21.53 -15.20 9.77
CA TRP A 278 -20.46 -15.76 10.59
C TRP A 278 -20.60 -17.27 10.71
N THR A 279 -19.47 -17.97 10.60
CA THR A 279 -19.36 -19.36 11.06
C THR A 279 -18.60 -19.32 12.39
N PRO A 280 -19.31 -19.13 13.52
CA PRO A 280 -18.71 -18.62 14.74
C PRO A 280 -17.58 -19.52 15.24
N SER A 281 -16.44 -18.91 15.56
CA SER A 281 -15.37 -19.56 16.31
C SER A 281 -15.88 -20.01 17.68
N GLY A 282 -15.11 -20.86 18.38
CA GLY A 282 -15.45 -21.22 19.76
C GLY A 282 -15.63 -19.98 20.65
N PHE A 283 -14.76 -18.97 20.48
CA PHE A 283 -14.86 -17.70 21.17
C PHE A 283 -16.18 -16.97 20.85
N LEU A 284 -16.47 -16.71 19.57
CA LEU A 284 -17.67 -15.97 19.19
C LEU A 284 -18.95 -16.73 19.60
N TYR A 285 -18.97 -18.04 19.45
CA TYR A 285 -20.09 -18.88 19.88
C TYR A 285 -20.35 -18.75 21.38
N ALA A 286 -19.33 -18.86 22.22
CA ALA A 286 -19.48 -18.71 23.67
C ALA A 286 -19.99 -17.32 24.05
N VAL A 287 -19.45 -16.27 23.44
CA VAL A 287 -19.87 -14.89 23.68
C VAL A 287 -21.33 -14.67 23.28
N LEU A 288 -21.75 -15.14 22.10
CA LEU A 288 -23.13 -15.04 21.64
C LEU A 288 -24.10 -15.85 22.53
N ASN A 289 -23.69 -17.04 22.97
CA ASN A 289 -24.50 -17.90 23.83
C ASN A 289 -24.76 -17.26 25.21
N ILE A 290 -23.72 -16.75 25.87
CA ILE A 290 -23.85 -16.10 27.20
C ILE A 290 -24.68 -14.80 27.09
N SER A 291 -24.62 -14.12 25.94
CA SER A 291 -25.37 -12.89 25.66
C SER A 291 -26.83 -13.13 25.24
N GLY A 292 -27.28 -14.39 25.18
CA GLY A 292 -28.63 -14.73 24.76
C GLY A 292 -28.92 -14.46 23.28
N LEU A 293 -27.88 -14.35 22.45
CA LEU A 293 -27.95 -14.04 21.02
C LEU A 293 -27.79 -15.29 20.12
N SER A 294 -27.67 -16.48 20.72
CA SER A 294 -27.44 -17.72 19.98
C SER A 294 -28.76 -18.36 19.53
N THR A 295 -29.03 -18.33 18.23
CA THR A 295 -29.94 -19.26 17.54
C THR A 295 -29.17 -20.35 16.78
N LEU A 296 -27.84 -20.36 16.89
CA LEU A 296 -26.96 -21.22 16.10
C LEU A 296 -26.69 -22.56 16.83
N THR A 297 -26.83 -23.66 16.08
CA THR A 297 -26.45 -24.99 16.53
C THR A 297 -24.92 -25.14 16.58
N THR A 298 -24.44 -25.78 17.65
CA THR A 298 -23.04 -26.01 18.00
C THR A 298 -22.21 -26.56 16.82
N PRO A 299 -21.04 -25.99 16.47
CA PRO A 299 -20.02 -26.71 15.72
C PRO A 299 -19.45 -27.81 16.63
N ALA A 300 -19.47 -29.06 16.15
CA ALA A 300 -18.93 -30.21 16.88
C ALA A 300 -17.50 -29.93 17.35
N ALA A 301 -17.23 -30.18 18.64
CA ALA A 301 -15.88 -30.17 19.18
C ALA A 301 -15.02 -31.17 18.39
N GLN A 302 -14.08 -30.67 17.58
CA GLN A 302 -13.02 -31.51 17.02
C GLN A 302 -11.97 -31.74 18.11
N THR A 303 -12.17 -32.77 18.93
CA THR A 303 -11.06 -33.48 19.54
C THR A 303 -10.40 -34.33 18.47
N ASP A 304 -9.14 -34.02 18.19
CA ASP A 304 -8.23 -34.81 17.37
C ASP A 304 -8.09 -36.22 17.99
N PRO A 305 -8.45 -37.33 17.32
CA PRO A 305 -8.26 -38.65 17.88
C PRO A 305 -6.92 -39.23 17.41
N THR A 306 -6.04 -39.51 18.37
CA THR A 306 -5.02 -40.53 18.21
C THR A 306 -5.53 -41.87 18.75
N VAL A 307 -5.14 -42.93 18.04
CA VAL A 307 -5.19 -44.37 18.39
C VAL A 307 -6.35 -45.20 17.84
N HIS A 308 -5.93 -46.19 17.05
CA HIS A 308 -6.64 -47.30 16.43
C HIS A 308 -7.53 -48.11 17.38
N VAL A 309 -8.78 -48.35 16.97
CA VAL A 309 -9.47 -49.63 17.21
C VAL A 309 -10.28 -50.01 15.96
N VAL A 310 -9.93 -51.17 15.39
CA VAL A 310 -10.63 -51.84 14.29
C VAL A 310 -11.86 -52.54 14.84
N LEU A 311 -13.06 -52.28 14.30
CA LEU A 311 -14.20 -53.19 14.35
C LEU A 311 -15.02 -53.10 13.05
N ARG A 312 -15.32 -54.28 12.48
CA ARG A 312 -15.99 -54.55 11.19
C ARG A 312 -17.45 -54.07 11.13
N PRO A 313 -18.01 -53.84 9.92
CA PRO A 313 -19.39 -53.41 9.73
C PRO A 313 -20.36 -54.60 9.66
N THR A 314 -21.55 -54.43 10.23
CA THR A 314 -22.73 -55.25 9.90
C THR A 314 -23.77 -54.36 9.24
N VAL A 315 -24.09 -54.68 7.99
CA VAL A 315 -25.14 -54.06 7.19
C VAL A 315 -26.47 -54.73 7.54
N GLN A 316 -27.52 -53.93 7.77
CA GLN A 316 -28.88 -54.36 7.43
C GLN A 316 -29.74 -53.17 7.00
N ALA A 317 -30.14 -53.21 5.73
CA ALA A 317 -31.22 -52.43 5.11
C ALA A 317 -32.59 -52.95 5.65
N GLN A 318 -33.77 -52.35 5.51
CA GLN A 318 -34.35 -51.43 4.53
C GLN A 318 -35.80 -51.19 5.02
N ASN A 319 -36.41 -50.01 4.82
CA ASN A 319 -37.69 -49.84 4.09
C ASN A 319 -38.38 -48.48 4.30
N THR A 320 -38.80 -47.97 3.15
CA THR A 320 -39.46 -46.71 2.77
C THR A 320 -40.92 -46.61 3.23
N THR A 321 -41.51 -45.41 3.41
CA THR A 321 -42.33 -44.71 2.36
C THR A 321 -42.81 -43.32 2.88
N THR A 322 -42.50 -42.21 2.17
CA THR A 322 -43.39 -41.32 1.34
C THR A 322 -44.25 -40.33 2.17
N VAL A 323 -44.26 -38.99 2.01
CA VAL A 323 -44.39 -38.11 0.82
C VAL A 323 -43.85 -36.70 1.11
N GLY A 324 -43.20 -36.06 0.12
CA GLY A 324 -42.89 -34.62 0.10
C GLY A 324 -41.91 -34.23 -1.02
N ASN A 325 -42.42 -34.10 -2.25
CA ASN A 325 -41.68 -34.01 -3.51
C ASN A 325 -40.85 -32.73 -3.74
N SER A 326 -39.61 -32.89 -4.23
CA SER A 326 -38.87 -31.82 -4.96
C SER A 326 -38.01 -32.42 -6.08
N ALA A 327 -38.66 -32.93 -7.12
CA ALA A 327 -38.04 -33.51 -8.33
C ALA A 327 -38.16 -32.60 -9.58
N TRP A 328 -38.44 -31.29 -9.43
CA TRP A 328 -38.52 -30.35 -10.56
C TRP A 328 -37.25 -29.50 -10.78
N ILE A 329 -36.31 -29.51 -9.84
CA ILE A 329 -35.14 -28.62 -9.85
C ILE A 329 -34.05 -29.08 -10.84
N LEU A 330 -34.03 -30.36 -11.24
CA LEU A 330 -33.02 -30.90 -12.15
C LEU A 330 -33.30 -30.66 -13.64
N GLY A 331 -34.51 -30.20 -14.01
CA GLY A 331 -34.88 -29.96 -15.42
C GLY A 331 -34.44 -28.61 -16.00
N ILE A 332 -34.12 -27.63 -15.15
CA ILE A 332 -33.85 -26.24 -15.57
C ILE A 332 -32.33 -25.93 -15.55
N ILE A 333 -31.57 -26.57 -14.66
CA ILE A 333 -30.15 -26.27 -14.47
C ILE A 333 -29.29 -26.76 -15.65
N ILE A 334 -29.66 -27.88 -16.26
CA ILE A 334 -28.90 -28.51 -17.36
C ILE A 334 -28.93 -27.66 -18.65
N PRO A 335 -30.08 -27.14 -19.14
CA PRO A 335 -30.07 -26.26 -20.31
C PRO A 335 -29.46 -24.87 -20.03
N CYS A 336 -29.61 -24.30 -18.83
CA CYS A 336 -29.05 -22.98 -18.50
C CYS A 336 -27.51 -22.99 -18.40
N SER A 337 -26.91 -24.09 -17.94
CA SER A 337 -25.45 -24.21 -17.84
C SER A 337 -24.77 -24.24 -19.23
N ILE A 338 -25.44 -24.82 -20.22
CA ILE A 338 -24.95 -24.92 -21.60
C ILE A 338 -24.97 -23.54 -22.29
N VAL A 339 -25.99 -22.72 -22.04
CA VAL A 339 -26.11 -21.38 -22.62
C VAL A 339 -25.05 -20.42 -22.06
N ILE A 340 -24.75 -20.49 -20.76
CA ILE A 340 -23.76 -19.61 -20.10
C ILE A 340 -22.32 -19.93 -20.55
N ILE A 341 -22.02 -21.18 -20.92
CA ILE A 341 -20.69 -21.57 -21.42
C ILE A 341 -20.53 -21.27 -22.92
N LEU A 342 -21.61 -21.36 -23.72
CA LEU A 342 -21.54 -21.12 -25.16
C LEU A 342 -21.46 -19.62 -25.52
N ILE A 343 -22.09 -18.72 -24.75
CA ILE A 343 -22.08 -17.27 -25.03
C ILE A 343 -20.66 -16.66 -25.00
N PRO A 344 -19.81 -16.90 -23.99
CA PRO A 344 -18.43 -16.42 -23.96
C PRO A 344 -17.57 -17.03 -25.07
N CYS A 345 -17.81 -18.31 -25.41
CA CYS A 345 -17.06 -19.03 -26.43
C CYS A 345 -17.36 -18.50 -27.84
N TRP A 346 -18.62 -18.11 -28.11
CA TRP A 346 -19.01 -17.46 -29.37
C TRP A 346 -18.45 -16.05 -29.48
N ILE A 347 -18.43 -15.28 -28.39
CA ILE A 347 -17.82 -13.94 -28.37
C ILE A 347 -16.32 -14.03 -28.65
N LEU A 348 -15.61 -14.98 -28.04
CA LEU A 348 -14.19 -15.23 -28.31
C LEU A 348 -13.93 -15.64 -29.76
N LEU A 349 -14.78 -16.50 -30.34
CA LEU A 349 -14.67 -16.91 -31.74
C LEU A 349 -14.93 -15.74 -32.71
N CYS A 350 -15.92 -14.89 -32.42
CA CYS A 350 -16.19 -13.65 -33.17
C CYS A 350 -15.02 -12.66 -33.08
N CYS A 351 -14.40 -12.51 -31.91
CA CYS A 351 -13.21 -11.67 -31.74
C CYS A 351 -11.99 -12.21 -32.51
N LEU A 352 -11.83 -13.53 -32.58
CA LEU A 352 -10.75 -14.18 -33.34
C LEU A 352 -10.93 -14.06 -34.86
N LEU A 353 -12.17 -14.19 -35.35
CA LEU A 353 -12.48 -14.05 -36.77
C LEU A 353 -12.47 -12.58 -37.24
N CYS A 354 -12.95 -11.63 -36.41
CA CYS A 354 -12.90 -10.19 -36.74
C CYS A 354 -11.50 -9.57 -36.54
N GLY A 355 -10.70 -10.07 -35.58
CA GLY A 355 -9.35 -9.58 -35.29
C GLY A 355 -8.33 -9.87 -36.40
N CYS A 356 -8.51 -10.99 -37.11
CA CYS A 356 -7.64 -11.37 -38.23
C CYS A 356 -7.82 -10.46 -39.46
N CYS A 357 -8.98 -9.83 -39.65
CA CYS A 357 -9.21 -8.89 -40.76
C CYS A 357 -8.59 -7.50 -40.51
N ALA A 358 -8.50 -7.05 -39.25
CA ALA A 358 -7.92 -5.74 -38.90
C ALA A 358 -6.37 -5.74 -38.91
N GLY A 359 -5.75 -6.86 -38.53
CA GLY A 359 -4.29 -7.03 -38.55
C GLY A 359 -3.69 -7.14 -39.95
N LEU A 360 -4.37 -7.83 -40.87
CA LEU A 360 -3.92 -7.99 -42.27
C LEU A 360 -4.11 -6.70 -43.10
N ARG A 361 -5.18 -5.92 -42.86
CA ARG A 361 -5.43 -4.65 -43.58
C ARG A 361 -4.42 -3.54 -43.22
N ARG A 362 -3.93 -3.49 -41.98
CA ARG A 362 -2.86 -2.56 -41.57
C ARG A 362 -1.48 -2.92 -42.13
N ARG A 363 -1.18 -4.22 -42.33
CA ARG A 363 0.10 -4.65 -42.92
C ARG A 363 0.16 -4.47 -44.43
N TYR A 364 -0.97 -4.48 -45.14
CA TYR A 364 -1.02 -4.26 -46.59
C TYR A 364 -0.85 -2.77 -46.98
N ASN A 365 -1.42 -1.83 -46.21
CA ASN A 365 -1.29 -0.39 -46.50
C ASN A 365 0.13 0.17 -46.29
N ARG A 366 0.93 -0.40 -45.38
CA ARG A 366 2.33 0.04 -45.17
C ARG A 366 3.28 -0.36 -46.31
N ARG A 367 2.94 -1.35 -47.14
CA ARG A 367 3.81 -1.79 -48.26
C ARG A 367 3.58 -1.04 -49.57
N ARG A 368 2.55 -0.21 -49.69
CA ARG A 368 2.32 0.64 -50.89
C ARG A 368 3.03 2.00 -50.86
N SER A 369 3.62 2.41 -49.74
CA SER A 369 4.17 3.77 -49.58
C SER A 369 5.66 3.90 -49.93
N TYR A 370 6.33 2.84 -50.41
CA TYR A 370 7.77 2.85 -50.70
C TYR A 370 8.15 2.52 -52.17
N ASN A 371 7.19 2.52 -53.10
CA ASN A 371 7.48 2.32 -54.52
C ASN A 371 7.00 3.49 -55.38
N VAL A 372 7.50 4.69 -55.08
CA VAL A 372 7.52 5.80 -56.03
C VAL A 372 8.86 6.54 -55.90
N GLN A 373 9.94 5.91 -56.36
CA GLN A 373 11.12 6.65 -56.80
C GLN A 373 10.94 6.92 -58.30
N TYR A 374 10.64 8.17 -58.63
CA TYR A 374 10.79 8.66 -59.99
C TYR A 374 12.28 8.83 -60.27
N ALA A 375 12.78 8.11 -61.28
CA ALA A 375 14.03 8.43 -61.92
C ALA A 375 13.84 9.75 -62.71
N THR A 376 14.43 10.84 -62.22
CA THR A 376 14.65 12.05 -63.02
C THR A 376 16.11 12.11 -63.42
N ARG A 377 16.31 11.90 -64.71
CA ARG A 377 17.56 11.95 -65.46
C ARG A 377 17.88 13.43 -65.70
N ASN A 378 18.93 13.97 -65.09
CA ASN A 378 19.45 15.29 -65.44
C ASN A 378 20.26 15.18 -66.74
N GLY A 379 19.76 15.84 -67.79
CA GLY A 379 20.53 16.20 -68.98
C GLY A 379 21.19 17.57 -68.79
N LEU A 380 22.35 17.71 -69.44
CA LEU A 380 23.17 18.90 -69.66
C LEU A 380 22.44 20.25 -69.56
N PHE A 381 23.01 21.21 -68.83
CA PHE A 381 23.89 22.28 -69.34
C PHE A 381 24.68 22.89 -68.19
#